data_AF-A0A925GU82-F1
#
_entry.id   AF-A0A925GU82-F1
#
_cell.length_a   1.000
_cell.length_b   1.000
_cell.length_c   1.000
_cell.angle_alpha   90.00
_cell.angle_beta   90.00
_cell.angle_gamma   90.00
#
_symmetry.space_group_name_H-M   'P 1'
#
loop_
_entity.id
_entity.type
_entity.pdbx_description
1 polymer ?
#
loop_
_entity_poly.entity_id
_entity_poly.type
_entity_poly.pdbx_seq_one_letter_code
_entity_poly.pdbx_strand_id
1 'polypeptide(L)'
;MYPLAQQNASRAARLRDPSEPIRIGLVGCGLVALAVHLRNLPRIHGVELASIGEVDGSRRARAAQLAPGHTLHNSYSDVLGNPSVDAVIISVL
;
A
#
# COMPACT_ATOMS: atom_id res chain seq x y z
N MET A 1 -11.32 -17.01 -14.04
CA MET A 1 -10.09 -16.92 -14.85
C MET A 1 -9.71 -15.44 -14.92
N TYR A 2 -8.83 -14.99 -14.02
CA TYR A 2 -8.44 -13.58 -13.94
C TYR A 2 -7.35 -13.29 -14.99
N PRO A 3 -7.53 -12.35 -15.92
CA PRO A 3 -6.50 -11.98 -16.90
C PRO A 3 -5.44 -11.08 -16.24
N LEU A 4 -4.68 -11.61 -15.29
CA LEU A 4 -3.59 -10.90 -14.60
C LEU A 4 -2.37 -10.66 -15.51
N ALA A 5 -2.22 -11.45 -16.58
CA ALA A 5 -1.02 -11.43 -17.41
C ALA A 5 -0.85 -10.14 -18.23
N GLN A 6 -1.94 -9.53 -18.73
CA GLN A 6 -1.85 -8.34 -19.58
C GLN A 6 -1.72 -7.02 -18.80
N GLN A 7 -2.20 -6.97 -17.55
CA GLN A 7 -2.05 -5.77 -16.69
C GLN A 7 -0.65 -5.67 -16.04
N ASN A 8 0.08 -6.78 -15.91
CA ASN A 8 1.40 -6.80 -15.28
C ASN A 8 2.51 -6.22 -16.19
N ALA A 9 2.38 -6.35 -17.51
CA ALA A 9 3.41 -5.95 -18.46
C ALA A 9 3.62 -4.43 -18.55
N SER A 10 2.56 -3.63 -18.34
CA SER A 10 2.63 -2.17 -18.44
C SER A 10 3.11 -1.48 -17.17
N ARG A 11 2.99 -2.13 -15.99
CA ARG A 11 3.48 -1.59 -14.70
C ARG A 11 4.96 -1.86 -14.47
N ALA A 12 5.46 -3.03 -14.90
CA ALA A 12 6.89 -3.37 -14.85
C ALA A 12 7.76 -2.49 -15.77
N ALA A 13 7.15 -1.79 -16.73
CA ALA A 13 7.85 -1.02 -17.76
C ALA A 13 8.22 0.43 -17.36
N ARG A 14 7.82 0.92 -16.18
CA ARG A 14 8.35 2.19 -15.67
C ARG A 14 9.68 1.93 -14.98
N LEU A 15 10.78 2.06 -15.72
CA LEU A 15 12.07 2.35 -15.12
C LEU A 15 11.91 3.67 -14.35
N ARG A 16 11.73 3.59 -13.03
CA ARG A 16 11.80 4.78 -12.19
C ARG A 16 13.24 5.20 -12.03
N ASP A 17 13.43 6.50 -11.86
CA ASP A 17 14.71 7.00 -11.41
C ASP A 17 15.01 6.38 -10.03
N PRO A 18 16.19 5.76 -9.81
CA PRO A 18 16.58 5.22 -8.51
C PRO A 18 16.56 6.26 -7.37
N SER A 19 16.52 7.55 -7.69
CA SER A 19 16.37 8.66 -6.73
C SER A 19 14.92 8.97 -6.33
N GLU A 20 13.92 8.44 -7.05
CA GLU A 20 12.52 8.57 -6.66
C GLU A 20 12.17 7.63 -5.51
N PRO A 21 11.27 8.04 -4.59
CA PRO A 21 10.83 7.17 -3.52
C PRO A 21 10.04 5.97 -4.05
N ILE A 22 10.23 4.82 -3.40
CA ILE A 22 9.42 3.62 -3.62
C ILE A 22 8.06 3.86 -2.97
N ARG A 23 7.00 3.81 -3.79
CA ARG A 23 5.61 4.03 -3.38
C ARG A 23 4.99 2.69 -2.97
N ILE A 24 4.77 2.52 -1.68
CA ILE A 24 4.30 1.29 -1.06
C ILE A 24 2.78 1.29 -0.92
N GLY A 25 2.15 0.20 -1.36
CA GLY A 25 0.80 -0.16 -0.96
C GLY A 25 0.82 -1.04 0.29
N LEU A 26 -0.06 -0.79 1.26
CA LEU A 26 -0.23 -1.64 2.43
C LEU A 26 -1.57 -2.38 2.34
N VAL A 27 -1.54 -3.71 2.34
CA VAL A 27 -2.73 -4.57 2.33
C VAL A 27 -2.84 -5.28 3.67
N GLY A 28 -3.94 -5.01 4.38
CA GLY A 28 -4.18 -5.45 5.74
C GLY A 28 -3.58 -4.47 6.76
N CYS A 29 -4.41 -4.13 7.75
CA CYS A 29 -4.08 -3.34 8.92
C CYS A 29 -4.12 -4.23 10.17
N GLY A 30 -3.43 -5.37 10.09
CA GLY A 30 -3.17 -6.26 11.23
C GLY A 30 -2.25 -5.63 12.29
N LEU A 31 -1.88 -6.42 13.30
CA LEU A 31 -1.07 -5.96 14.43
C LEU A 31 0.25 -5.32 13.96
N VAL A 32 0.98 -5.97 13.06
CA VAL A 32 2.27 -5.49 12.54
C VAL A 32 2.08 -4.23 11.70
N ALA A 33 1.02 -4.16 10.89
CA ALA A 33 0.70 -2.95 10.13
C ALA A 33 0.47 -1.74 11.03
N LEU A 34 -0.34 -1.89 12.08
CA LEU A 34 -0.70 -0.81 13.00
C LEU A 34 0.44 -0.43 13.97
N ALA A 35 1.19 -1.42 14.45
CA ALA A 35 2.26 -1.21 15.43
C ALA A 35 3.61 -0.84 14.79
N VAL A 36 3.85 -1.23 13.53
CA VAL A 36 5.16 -1.10 12.88
C VAL A 36 5.05 -0.34 11.56
N HIS A 37 4.39 -0.90 10.55
CA HIS A 37 4.50 -0.36 9.18
C HIS A 37 3.97 1.07 9.06
N LEU A 38 2.76 1.35 9.57
CA LEU A 38 2.17 2.70 9.49
C LEU A 38 2.96 3.76 10.26
N ARG A 39 3.77 3.35 11.25
CA ARG A 39 4.57 4.26 12.08
C ARG A 39 5.97 4.49 11.51
N ASN A 40 6.53 3.47 10.86
CA ASN A 40 7.93 3.45 10.45
C ASN A 40 8.12 3.72 8.97
N LEU A 41 7.22 3.28 8.07
CA LEU A 41 7.37 3.50 6.63
C LEU A 41 7.56 4.98 6.27
N PRO A 42 6.80 5.95 6.81
CA PRO A 42 6.98 7.37 6.50
C PRO A 42 8.33 7.95 6.95
N ARG A 43 9.09 7.22 7.78
CA ARG A 43 10.39 7.63 8.32
C ARG A 43 11.56 7.04 7.55
N ILE A 44 11.31 6.10 6.64
CA ILE A 44 12.35 5.48 5.83
C ILE A 44 12.64 6.41 4.65
N HIS A 45 13.89 6.84 4.52
CA HIS A 45 14.31 7.64 3.38
C HIS A 45 14.09 6.87 2.06
N GLY A 46 13.52 7.53 1.06
CA GLY A 46 13.20 6.92 -0.23
C GLY A 46 11.96 6.01 -0.21
N VAL A 47 11.09 6.13 0.80
CA VAL A 47 9.83 5.37 0.87
C VAL A 47 8.65 6.31 1.08
N GLU A 48 7.56 6.03 0.37
CA GLU A 48 6.28 6.74 0.50
C GLU A 48 5.16 5.72 0.67
N LEU A 49 4.22 5.96 1.60
CA LEU A 49 3.01 5.15 1.70
C LEU A 49 1.95 5.70 0.74
N ALA A 50 1.63 4.96 -0.31
CA ALA A 50 0.79 5.46 -1.41
C ALA A 50 -0.68 5.02 -1.33
N SER A 51 -0.96 3.87 -0.69
CA SER A 51 -2.32 3.33 -0.60
C SER A 51 -2.43 2.33 0.55
N ILE A 52 -3.58 2.28 1.22
CA ILE A 52 -3.84 1.37 2.34
C ILE A 52 -5.16 0.65 2.08
N GLY A 53 -5.20 -0.67 2.17
CA GLY A 53 -6.41 -1.49 2.02
C GLY A 53 -6.68 -2.33 3.27
N GLU A 54 -7.86 -2.19 3.86
CA GLU A 54 -8.30 -2.98 5.02
C GLU A 54 -9.82 -3.20 4.97
N VAL A 55 -10.25 -4.47 5.04
CA VAL A 55 -11.67 -4.86 4.94
C VAL A 55 -12.42 -4.55 6.23
N ASP A 56 -11.79 -4.74 7.39
CA ASP A 56 -12.40 -4.52 8.69
C ASP A 56 -12.52 -3.02 9.02
N GLY A 57 -13.74 -2.58 9.32
CA GLY A 57 -14.01 -1.17 9.58
C GLY A 57 -13.28 -0.60 10.79
N SER A 58 -13.08 -1.41 11.84
CA SER A 58 -12.44 -0.95 13.07
C SER A 58 -10.93 -0.76 12.88
N ARG A 59 -10.27 -1.71 12.23
CA ARG A 59 -8.84 -1.64 11.86
C ARG A 59 -8.58 -0.53 10.87
N ARG A 60 -9.48 -0.33 9.89
CA ARG A 60 -9.40 0.76 8.92
C ARG A 60 -9.53 2.13 9.61
N ALA A 61 -10.45 2.30 10.56
CA ALA A 61 -10.56 3.52 11.36
C ALA A 61 -9.27 3.79 12.18
N ARG A 62 -8.67 2.75 12.77
CA ARG A 62 -7.40 2.88 13.50
C ARG A 62 -6.24 3.23 12.58
N ALA A 63 -6.19 2.67 11.38
CA ALA A 63 -5.18 3.02 10.39
C ALA A 63 -5.31 4.48 9.94
N ALA A 64 -6.52 5.02 9.80
CA ALA A 64 -6.75 6.43 9.45
C ALA A 64 -6.19 7.41 10.50
N GLN A 65 -6.18 7.01 11.77
CA GLN A 65 -5.56 7.80 12.85
C GLN A 65 -4.03 7.80 12.77
N LEU A 66 -3.42 6.71 12.27
CA LEU A 66 -1.97 6.54 12.18
C LEU A 66 -1.39 7.11 10.87
N ALA A 67 -2.19 7.17 9.82
CA ALA A 67 -1.83 7.71 8.51
C ALA A 67 -2.82 8.81 8.08
N PRO A 68 -2.84 9.96 8.79
CA PRO A 68 -3.73 11.06 8.44
C PRO A 68 -3.46 11.52 7.00
N GLY A 69 -4.52 11.85 6.27
CA GLY A 69 -4.46 12.30 4.87
C GLY A 69 -4.29 11.21 3.82
N HIS A 70 -4.10 9.95 4.21
CA HIS A 70 -4.03 8.84 3.24
C HIS A 70 -5.42 8.36 2.86
N THR A 71 -5.55 7.86 1.62
CA THR A 71 -6.78 7.18 1.18
C THR A 71 -6.75 5.73 1.68
N LEU A 72 -7.81 5.33 2.39
CA LEU A 72 -8.00 3.96 2.86
C LEU A 72 -9.11 3.28 2.06
N HIS A 73 -8.79 2.12 1.51
CA HIS A 73 -9.69 1.29 0.73
C HIS A 73 -10.25 0.16 1.60
N ASN A 74 -11.45 -0.32 1.26
CA ASN A 74 -12.05 -1.50 1.89
C ASN A 74 -11.71 -2.81 1.15
N SER A 75 -10.83 -2.74 0.15
CA SER A 75 -10.41 -3.88 -0.66
C SER A 75 -8.92 -3.79 -1.02
N TYR A 76 -8.25 -4.93 -1.06
CA TYR A 76 -6.88 -5.02 -1.58
C TYR A 76 -6.82 -4.75 -3.09
N SER A 77 -7.92 -4.99 -3.82
CA SER A 77 -7.98 -4.78 -5.27
C SER A 77 -7.71 -3.33 -5.64
N ASP A 78 -8.12 -2.38 -4.79
CA ASP A 78 -7.94 -0.96 -5.05
C ASP A 78 -6.47 -0.56 -4.85
N VAL A 79 -5.80 -1.15 -3.86
CA VAL A 79 -4.35 -0.99 -3.65
C VAL A 79 -3.58 -1.55 -4.85
N LEU A 80 -3.95 -2.75 -5.32
CA LEU A 80 -3.34 -3.35 -6.50
C LEU A 80 -3.70 -2.61 -7.78
N GLY A 81 -4.87 -2.00 -7.87
CA GLY A 81 -5.32 -1.20 -9.02
C GLY A 81 -4.67 0.18 -9.10
N ASN A 82 -4.10 0.68 -8.00
CA ASN A 82 -3.50 2.01 -7.96
C ASN A 82 -2.20 2.08 -8.79
N PRO A 83 -2.18 2.83 -9.91
CA PRO A 83 -1.01 2.88 -10.80
C PRO A 83 0.22 3.55 -10.18
N SER A 84 0.11 4.21 -9.02
CA SER A 84 1.24 4.80 -8.31
C SER A 84 2.01 3.79 -7.44
N VAL A 85 1.41 2.66 -7.07
CA VAL A 85 2.03 1.65 -6.19
C VAL A 85 3.10 0.86 -6.96
N ASP A 86 4.31 0.82 -6.40
CA ASP A 86 5.46 0.02 -6.89
C ASP A 86 5.49 -1.38 -6.30
N ALA A 87 5.26 -1.46 -5.00
CA ALA A 87 5.41 -2.67 -4.21
C ALA A 87 4.34 -2.69 -3.12
N VAL A 88 4.02 -3.90 -2.66
CA VAL A 88 2.98 -4.10 -1.66
C VAL A 88 3.52 -4.87 -0.47
N ILE A 89 3.15 -4.40 0.73
CA ILE A 89 3.32 -5.14 1.98
C ILE A 89 1.97 -5.78 2.33
N ILE A 90 1.97 -7.09 2.59
CA ILE A 90 0.78 -7.84 3.01
C ILE A 90 0.90 -8.13 4.51
N SER A 91 -0.02 -7.62 5.33
CA SER A 91 0.04 -7.67 6.79
C SER A 91 -1.37 -7.82 7.40
N VAL A 92 -1.93 -9.03 7.31
CA VAL A 92 -3.37 -9.29 7.52
C VAL A 92 -3.74 -9.88 8.89
N LEU A 93 -2.77 -10.16 9.77
CA LEU A 93 -2.99 -10.78 11.10
C LEU A 93 -3.54 -9.80 12.13
#